data_AF-A0A7J6WYT5-F1
#
_entry.id   AF-A0A7J6WYT5-F1
#
_cell.length_a   1.000
_cell.length_b   1.000
_cell.length_c   1.000
_cell.angle_alpha   90.00
_cell.angle_beta   90.00
_cell.angle_gamma   90.00
#
_symmetry.space_group_name_H-M   'P 1'
#
loop_
_entity.id
_entity.type
_entity.pdbx_description
1 polymer ?
#
loop_
_entity_poly.entity_id
_entity_poly.type
_entity_poly.pdbx_seq_one_letter_code
_entity_poly.pdbx_strand_id
1 'polypeptide(L)'
;MALEAWLVKAKTAISNTLRTTTTSTTKMMYSKRSHVVGVLAFEMAGLMSKILHLWQSLSDKNVVRLRNEATSLEGVRKIVSNDDNFLLGLACAEVVENLRIVGKSVSRLCKRSNDPSLQCFDQFFEEFANSGRDSLHWEWSCKEMEVKLKKIDRYVTLTACLHKEIDELSDIEHGLKKLLQCSDAEQLIKEKKIIDLQQKVFWQKQEVKYLKETSLWSRNFDMVALLLARSLFTIV
;
A
#
# COMPACT_ATOMS: atom_id res chain seq x y z
N MET A 1 -22.93 47.83 15.01
CA MET A 1 -24.11 47.30 14.29
C MET A 1 -23.78 46.49 13.03
N ALA A 2 -22.61 46.64 12.39
CA ALA A 2 -22.28 45.86 11.17
C ALA A 2 -21.82 44.40 11.44
N LEU A 3 -21.19 44.12 12.59
CA LEU A 3 -20.69 42.78 12.94
C LEU A 3 -21.81 41.77 13.23
N GLU A 4 -22.87 42.20 13.92
CA GLU A 4 -24.05 41.36 14.19
C GLU A 4 -24.79 40.97 12.90
N ALA A 5 -24.89 41.89 11.93
CA ALA A 5 -25.50 41.60 10.63
C ALA A 5 -24.68 40.59 9.81
N TRP A 6 -23.36 40.55 10.00
CA TRP A 6 -22.46 39.61 9.32
C TRP A 6 -22.55 38.21 9.93
N LEU A 7 -22.61 38.11 11.27
CA LEU A 7 -22.77 36.84 11.98
C LEU A 7 -24.12 36.17 11.69
N VAL A 8 -25.20 36.95 11.60
CA VAL A 8 -26.53 36.43 11.25
C VAL A 8 -26.55 35.90 9.81
N LYS A 9 -25.90 36.58 8.86
CA LYS A 9 -25.77 36.11 7.47
C LYS A 9 -24.91 34.85 7.34
N ALA A 10 -23.85 34.74 8.13
CA ALA A 10 -23.02 33.53 8.15
C ALA A 10 -23.80 32.32 8.70
N LYS A 11 -24.61 32.53 9.76
CA LYS A 11 -25.40 31.46 10.39
C LYS A 11 -26.55 30.94 9.51
N THR A 12 -27.19 31.82 8.73
CA THR A 12 -28.25 31.42 7.80
C THR A 12 -27.71 30.71 6.55
N ALA A 13 -26.53 31.10 6.07
CA ALA A 13 -25.86 30.39 4.96
C ALA A 13 -25.48 28.95 5.34
N ILE A 14 -25.00 28.72 6.57
CA ILE A 14 -24.62 27.37 7.05
C ILE A 14 -25.85 26.48 7.28
N SER A 15 -26.98 27.04 7.75
CA SER A 15 -28.20 26.27 8.00
C SER A 15 -28.91 25.81 6.72
N ASN A 16 -28.77 26.55 5.62
CA ASN A 16 -29.44 26.22 4.36
C ASN A 16 -28.67 25.16 3.55
N THR A 17 -27.34 25.10 3.66
CA THR A 17 -26.52 24.08 2.98
C THR A 17 -26.74 22.67 3.53
N LEU A 18 -27.22 22.54 4.78
CA LEU A 18 -27.41 21.24 5.43
C LEU A 18 -28.73 20.53 5.06
N ARG A 19 -29.62 21.15 4.29
CA ARG A 19 -30.98 20.61 4.04
C ARG A 19 -31.26 20.11 2.63
N THR A 20 -30.29 20.13 1.71
CA THR A 20 -30.47 19.62 0.35
C THR A 20 -29.57 18.41 0.09
N THR A 21 -30.03 17.22 0.51
CA THR A 21 -29.77 15.92 -0.15
C THR A 21 -30.47 14.81 0.65
N THR A 22 -31.78 14.66 0.46
CA THR A 22 -32.44 13.39 0.79
C THR A 22 -33.46 13.08 -0.30
N THR A 23 -33.12 12.17 -1.19
CA THR A 23 -34.10 11.42 -1.98
C THR A 23 -33.54 10.01 -2.19
N SER A 24 -34.41 9.05 -1.91
CA SER A 24 -34.17 7.69 -1.43
C SER A 24 -34.19 6.62 -2.54
N THR A 25 -33.35 5.59 -2.42
CA THR A 25 -33.72 4.18 -2.67
C THR A 25 -32.64 3.17 -2.21
N THR A 26 -32.92 2.52 -1.08
CA THR A 26 -32.58 1.14 -0.64
C THR A 26 -31.28 0.45 -1.10
N LYS A 27 -30.34 0.27 -0.16
CA LYS A 27 -29.69 -1.03 0.13
C LYS A 27 -29.14 -1.05 1.57
N MET A 28 -29.30 -2.21 2.21
CA MET A 28 -29.25 -2.42 3.66
C MET A 28 -28.01 -1.90 4.38
N MET A 29 -28.28 -1.34 5.55
CA MET A 29 -27.33 -0.95 6.58
C MET A 29 -26.65 -2.19 7.21
N TYR A 30 -25.40 -2.43 6.84
CA TYR A 30 -24.36 -2.83 7.79
C TYR A 30 -23.22 -1.83 7.65
N SER A 31 -23.33 -0.70 8.33
CA SER A 31 -22.17 0.17 8.57
C SER A 31 -21.25 -0.54 9.57
N LYS A 32 -20.59 -1.61 9.13
CA LYS A 32 -19.34 -2.02 9.76
C LYS A 32 -18.41 -0.83 9.55
N ARG A 33 -17.92 -0.24 10.64
CA ARG A 33 -16.89 0.79 10.58
C ARG A 33 -15.84 0.35 9.57
N SER A 34 -15.67 1.12 8.50
CA SER A 34 -14.53 0.97 7.59
C SER A 34 -13.28 1.00 8.46
N HIS A 35 -12.69 -0.16 8.71
CA HIS A 35 -11.52 -0.22 9.56
C HIS A 35 -10.34 0.30 8.76
N VAL A 36 -9.53 1.09 9.44
CA VAL A 36 -8.31 1.63 8.88
C VAL A 36 -7.28 0.49 8.82
N VAL A 37 -6.39 0.52 7.83
CA VAL A 37 -5.35 -0.51 7.61
C VAL A 37 -4.46 -0.71 8.86
N GLY A 38 -3.98 0.37 9.48
CA GLY A 38 -3.14 0.30 10.68
C GLY A 38 -1.83 -0.48 10.45
N VAL A 39 -1.49 -1.38 11.38
CA VAL A 39 -0.23 -2.16 11.35
C VAL A 39 -0.11 -3.03 10.08
N LEU A 40 -1.22 -3.44 9.47
CA LEU A 40 -1.21 -4.21 8.21
C LEU A 40 -0.67 -3.40 7.03
N ALA A 41 -0.42 -2.10 7.20
CA ALA A 41 0.15 -1.23 6.17
C ALA A 41 1.48 -1.78 5.66
N PHE A 42 2.32 -2.33 6.53
CA PHE A 42 3.63 -2.86 6.13
C PHE A 42 3.51 -4.13 5.28
N GLU A 43 2.60 -5.03 5.64
CA GLU A 43 2.33 -6.25 4.85
C GLU A 43 1.70 -5.88 3.50
N MET A 44 0.70 -4.98 3.50
CA MET A 44 0.06 -4.48 2.29
C MET A 44 1.05 -3.74 1.39
N ALA A 45 1.97 -2.95 1.94
CA ALA A 45 3.05 -2.31 1.19
C ALA A 45 4.00 -3.35 0.56
N GLY A 46 4.31 -4.43 1.27
CA GLY A 46 5.08 -5.55 0.73
C GLY A 46 4.37 -6.22 -0.46
N LEU A 47 3.07 -6.46 -0.37
CA LEU A 47 2.27 -7.00 -1.48
C LEU A 47 2.20 -6.02 -2.66
N MET A 48 2.01 -4.74 -2.38
CA MET A 48 2.05 -3.66 -3.37
C MET A 48 3.37 -3.60 -4.13
N SER A 49 4.51 -3.72 -3.43
CA SER A 49 5.83 -3.76 -4.05
C SER A 49 5.98 -4.98 -4.96
N LYS A 50 5.52 -6.17 -4.55
CA LYS A 50 5.53 -7.37 -5.40
C LYS A 50 4.69 -7.18 -6.67
N ILE A 51 3.50 -6.59 -6.55
CA ILE A 51 2.64 -6.26 -7.71
C ILE A 51 3.34 -5.29 -8.66
N LEU A 52 3.99 -4.25 -8.11
CA LEU A 52 4.76 -3.29 -8.90
C LEU A 52 5.88 -3.99 -9.70
N HIS A 53 6.63 -4.88 -9.03
CA HIS A 53 7.68 -5.65 -9.67
C HIS A 53 7.17 -6.63 -10.72
N LEU A 54 6.05 -7.32 -10.46
CA LEU A 54 5.42 -8.21 -11.43
C LEU A 54 5.03 -7.45 -12.69
N TRP A 55 4.32 -6.33 -12.55
CA TRP A 55 3.96 -5.49 -13.69
C TRP A 55 5.19 -4.99 -14.46
N GLN A 56 6.19 -4.47 -13.75
CA GLN A 56 7.41 -4.00 -14.38
C GLN A 56 8.17 -5.12 -15.11
N SER A 57 8.19 -6.33 -14.55
CA SER A 57 8.87 -7.48 -15.17
C SER A 57 8.28 -7.86 -16.53
N LEU A 58 6.99 -7.59 -16.73
CA LEU A 58 6.25 -7.82 -17.96
C LEU A 58 6.37 -6.69 -19.00
N SER A 59 7.06 -5.59 -18.65
CA SER A 59 7.27 -4.49 -19.62
C SER A 59 8.13 -4.94 -20.80
N ASP A 60 7.88 -4.37 -21.98
CA ASP A 60 8.64 -4.67 -23.21
C ASP A 60 10.14 -4.58 -23.00
N LYS A 61 10.61 -3.56 -22.26
CA LYS A 61 12.02 -3.38 -21.92
C LYS A 61 12.59 -4.59 -21.17
N ASN A 62 11.87 -5.09 -20.17
CA ASN A 62 12.33 -6.22 -19.36
C ASN A 62 12.19 -7.55 -20.10
N VAL A 63 11.17 -7.72 -20.94
CA VAL A 63 11.01 -8.90 -21.80
C VAL A 63 12.13 -8.97 -22.85
N VAL A 64 12.46 -7.84 -23.49
CA VAL A 64 13.60 -7.74 -24.41
C VAL A 64 14.91 -8.04 -23.70
N ARG A 65 15.10 -7.52 -22.48
CA ARG A 65 16.27 -7.80 -21.66
C ARG A 65 16.39 -9.29 -21.32
N LEU A 66 15.29 -9.94 -20.93
CA LEU A 66 15.25 -11.37 -20.66
C LEU A 66 15.65 -12.19 -21.89
N ARG A 67 15.10 -11.86 -23.07
CA ARG A 67 15.42 -12.53 -24.33
C ARG A 67 16.87 -12.31 -24.78
N ASN A 68 17.36 -11.07 -24.69
CA ASN A 68 18.65 -10.71 -25.30
C ASN A 68 19.83 -10.87 -24.35
N GLU A 69 19.63 -10.82 -23.03
CA GLU A 69 20.71 -10.86 -22.05
C GLU A 69 20.67 -12.12 -21.22
N ALA A 70 19.52 -12.54 -20.67
CA ALA A 70 19.49 -13.66 -19.72
C ALA A 70 19.44 -15.02 -20.43
N THR A 71 18.55 -15.18 -21.40
CA THR A 71 18.37 -16.44 -22.16
C THR A 71 19.44 -16.66 -23.22
N SER A 72 20.18 -15.61 -23.60
CA SER A 72 21.31 -15.69 -24.53
C SER A 72 22.62 -16.12 -23.86
N LEU A 73 22.69 -16.15 -22.52
CA LEU A 73 23.88 -16.59 -21.80
C LEU A 73 24.19 -18.04 -22.13
N GLU A 74 25.45 -18.28 -22.50
CA GLU A 74 25.97 -19.60 -22.82
C GLU A 74 25.74 -20.62 -21.69
N GLY A 75 25.84 -20.18 -20.44
CA GLY A 75 25.57 -21.03 -19.28
C GLY A 75 24.11 -21.49 -19.19
N VAL A 76 23.15 -20.60 -19.48
CA VAL A 76 21.72 -20.94 -19.49
C VAL A 76 21.42 -21.90 -20.63
N ARG A 77 21.99 -21.65 -21.82
CA ARG A 77 21.82 -22.50 -23.00
C ARG A 77 22.37 -23.91 -22.79
N LYS A 78 23.54 -24.05 -22.16
CA LYS A 78 24.18 -25.34 -21.87
C LYS A 78 23.54 -26.12 -20.72
N ILE A 79 23.11 -25.43 -19.66
CA ILE A 79 22.65 -26.09 -18.42
C ILE A 79 21.15 -26.32 -18.43
N VAL A 80 20.36 -25.40 -19.00
CA VAL A 80 18.90 -25.42 -18.93
C VAL A 80 18.30 -25.92 -20.24
N SER A 81 18.46 -25.17 -21.34
CA SER A 81 17.95 -25.56 -22.67
C SER A 81 18.47 -24.61 -23.76
N ASN A 82 18.64 -25.14 -24.98
CA ASN A 82 18.93 -24.34 -26.18
C ASN A 82 17.67 -23.83 -26.88
N ASP A 83 16.48 -24.30 -26.50
CA ASP A 83 15.20 -23.88 -27.09
C ASP A 83 14.69 -22.59 -26.43
N ASP A 84 14.64 -21.50 -27.20
CA ASP A 84 14.16 -20.19 -26.75
C ASP A 84 12.70 -20.24 -26.27
N ASN A 85 11.87 -21.10 -26.87
CA ASN A 85 10.48 -21.24 -26.46
C ASN A 85 10.37 -21.91 -25.09
N PHE A 86 11.20 -22.92 -24.82
CA PHE A 86 11.30 -23.55 -23.51
C PHE A 86 11.76 -22.56 -22.44
N LEU A 87 12.82 -21.77 -22.72
CA LEU A 87 13.32 -20.77 -21.76
C LEU A 87 12.30 -19.67 -21.47
N LEU A 88 11.56 -19.23 -22.49
CA LEU A 88 10.45 -18.29 -22.30
C LEU A 88 9.30 -18.91 -21.50
N GLY A 89 8.94 -20.16 -21.81
CA GLY A 89 7.93 -20.90 -21.07
C GLY A 89 8.29 -21.03 -19.59
N LEU A 90 9.56 -21.27 -19.27
CA LEU A 90 10.06 -21.30 -17.90
C LEU A 90 9.92 -19.93 -17.21
N ALA A 91 10.25 -18.84 -17.90
CA ALA A 91 10.09 -17.49 -17.35
C ALA A 91 8.60 -17.13 -17.12
N CYS A 92 7.71 -17.51 -18.06
CA CYS A 92 6.28 -17.35 -17.88
C CYS A 92 5.76 -18.16 -16.69
N ALA A 93 6.21 -19.41 -16.53
CA ALA A 93 5.85 -20.24 -15.38
C ALA A 93 6.27 -19.60 -14.05
N GLU A 94 7.46 -19.01 -13.99
CA GLU A 94 7.94 -18.26 -12.81
C GLU A 94 7.07 -17.03 -12.52
N VAL A 95 6.67 -16.25 -13.53
CA VAL A 95 5.77 -15.10 -13.33
C VAL A 95 4.41 -15.55 -12.83
N VAL A 96 3.84 -16.61 -13.42
CA VAL A 96 2.55 -17.19 -13.02
C VAL A 96 2.60 -17.70 -11.59
N GLU A 97 3.68 -18.37 -11.20
CA GLU A 97 3.86 -18.86 -9.83
C GLU A 97 3.98 -17.71 -8.83
N ASN A 98 4.74 -16.66 -9.15
CA ASN A 98 4.81 -15.46 -8.33
C ASN A 98 3.44 -14.77 -8.19
N LEU A 99 2.68 -14.68 -9.28
CA LEU A 99 1.32 -14.14 -9.28
C LEU A 99 0.39 -14.99 -8.38
N ARG A 100 0.50 -16.31 -8.44
CA ARG A 100 -0.25 -17.24 -7.59
C ARG A 100 0.07 -17.05 -6.11
N ILE A 101 1.33 -16.84 -5.76
CA ILE A 101 1.76 -16.60 -4.37
C ILE A 101 1.21 -15.26 -3.85
N VAL A 102 1.30 -14.20 -4.66
CA VAL A 102 0.73 -12.88 -4.31
C VAL A 102 -0.78 -12.97 -4.20
N GLY A 103 -1.46 -13.64 -5.14
CA GLY A 103 -2.91 -13.86 -5.14
C GLY A 103 -3.40 -14.60 -3.89
N LYS A 104 -2.69 -15.65 -3.44
CA LYS A 104 -3.01 -16.32 -2.16
C LYS A 104 -2.89 -15.38 -0.96
N SER A 105 -1.91 -14.49 -0.96
CA SER A 105 -1.72 -13.51 0.11
C SER A 105 -2.84 -12.46 0.11
N VAL A 106 -3.21 -11.95 -1.07
CA VAL A 106 -4.34 -11.02 -1.24
C VAL A 106 -5.67 -11.68 -0.88
N SER A 107 -5.89 -12.96 -1.22
CA SER A 107 -7.09 -13.71 -0.78
C SER A 107 -7.24 -13.70 0.75
N ARG A 108 -6.18 -14.02 1.49
CA ARG A 108 -6.21 -14.01 2.97
C ARG A 108 -6.53 -12.62 3.51
N LEU A 109 -6.01 -11.59 2.87
CA LEU A 109 -6.26 -10.20 3.22
C LEU A 109 -7.73 -9.81 2.95
N CYS A 110 -8.25 -10.14 1.76
CA CYS A 110 -9.61 -9.79 1.36
C CYS A 110 -10.69 -10.51 2.19
N LYS A 111 -10.40 -11.67 2.79
CA LYS A 111 -11.29 -12.31 3.78
C LYS A 111 -11.59 -11.44 5.01
N ARG A 112 -10.77 -10.43 5.28
CA ARG A 112 -10.95 -9.45 6.36
C ARG A 112 -11.72 -8.21 5.92
N SER A 113 -12.02 -8.08 4.62
CA SER A 113 -12.75 -6.94 4.06
C SER A 113 -14.22 -6.95 4.49
N ASN A 114 -14.87 -5.79 4.49
CA ASN A 114 -16.32 -5.72 4.65
C ASN A 114 -17.09 -5.95 3.34
N ASP A 115 -16.42 -5.89 2.20
CA ASP A 115 -17.05 -6.08 0.88
C ASP A 115 -17.19 -7.59 0.58
N PRO A 116 -18.42 -8.10 0.37
CA PRO A 116 -18.65 -9.51 0.03
C PRO A 116 -17.92 -9.94 -1.25
N SER A 117 -17.77 -9.05 -2.24
CA SER A 117 -17.07 -9.38 -3.48
C SER A 117 -15.58 -9.61 -3.25
N LEU A 118 -14.97 -8.82 -2.36
CA LEU A 118 -13.58 -9.02 -1.94
C LEU A 118 -13.43 -10.30 -1.10
N GLN A 119 -14.36 -10.60 -0.20
CA GLN A 119 -14.29 -11.83 0.59
C GLN A 119 -14.27 -13.10 -0.28
N CYS A 120 -14.94 -13.07 -1.44
CA CYS A 120 -14.94 -14.14 -2.45
C CYS A 120 -13.84 -13.99 -3.52
N PHE A 121 -12.82 -13.15 -3.28
CA PHE A 121 -11.73 -12.90 -4.24
C PHE A 121 -11.08 -14.19 -4.76
N ASP A 122 -10.88 -15.19 -3.90
CA ASP A 122 -10.24 -16.45 -4.31
C ASP A 122 -11.02 -17.17 -5.42
N GLN A 123 -12.34 -17.27 -5.26
CA GLN A 123 -13.23 -17.90 -6.25
C GLN A 123 -13.19 -17.16 -7.58
N PHE A 124 -13.33 -15.83 -7.55
CA PHE A 124 -13.34 -15.02 -8.78
C PHE A 124 -11.97 -15.02 -9.48
N PHE A 125 -10.88 -14.98 -8.71
CA PHE A 125 -9.54 -14.99 -9.28
C PHE A 125 -9.20 -16.36 -9.91
N GLU A 126 -9.64 -17.45 -9.30
CA GLU A 126 -9.49 -18.79 -9.87
C GLU A 126 -10.36 -19.00 -11.12
N GLU A 127 -11.61 -18.52 -11.12
CA GLU A 127 -12.46 -18.53 -12.30
C GLU A 127 -11.83 -17.72 -13.45
N PHE A 128 -11.31 -16.53 -13.14
CA PHE A 128 -10.64 -15.67 -14.11
C PHE A 128 -9.39 -16.33 -14.68
N ALA A 129 -8.53 -16.90 -13.82
CA ALA A 129 -7.31 -17.60 -14.26
C ALA A 129 -7.60 -18.82 -15.15
N ASN A 130 -8.71 -19.53 -14.91
CA ASN A 130 -9.09 -20.73 -15.68
C ASN A 130 -9.86 -20.42 -16.96
N SER A 131 -10.68 -19.36 -16.97
CA SER A 131 -11.64 -19.09 -18.06
C SER A 131 -11.39 -17.81 -18.84
N GLY A 132 -10.54 -16.91 -18.33
CA GLY A 132 -10.32 -15.57 -18.86
C GLY A 132 -11.52 -14.61 -18.74
N ARG A 133 -12.60 -15.03 -18.06
CA ARG A 133 -13.80 -14.20 -17.90
C ARG A 133 -13.76 -13.37 -16.63
N ASP A 134 -13.75 -12.06 -16.80
CA ASP A 134 -13.88 -11.12 -15.70
C ASP A 134 -15.35 -10.73 -15.47
N SER A 135 -16.03 -11.51 -14.62
CA SER A 135 -17.43 -11.28 -14.27
C SER A 135 -17.66 -10.02 -13.43
N LEU A 136 -16.62 -9.47 -12.82
CA LEU A 136 -16.68 -8.30 -11.94
C LEU A 136 -16.21 -7.01 -12.61
N HIS A 137 -15.68 -7.09 -13.83
CA HIS A 137 -15.06 -5.95 -14.55
C HIS A 137 -13.99 -5.25 -13.68
N TRP A 138 -13.15 -6.07 -13.06
CA TRP A 138 -12.05 -5.68 -12.20
C TRP A 138 -10.74 -5.39 -12.94
N GLU A 139 -10.57 -5.97 -14.13
CA GLU A 139 -9.49 -5.64 -15.05
C GLU A 139 -9.49 -4.14 -15.36
N TRP A 140 -8.29 -3.55 -15.43
CA TRP A 140 -8.08 -2.18 -15.89
C TRP A 140 -7.45 -2.18 -17.27
N SER A 141 -7.67 -1.10 -18.02
CA SER A 141 -6.82 -0.84 -19.18
C SER A 141 -5.37 -0.59 -18.74
N CYS A 142 -4.39 -0.86 -19.63
CA CYS A 142 -2.97 -0.62 -19.33
C CYS A 142 -2.71 0.81 -18.83
N LYS A 143 -3.38 1.81 -19.42
CA LYS A 143 -3.25 3.23 -19.02
C LYS A 143 -3.77 3.49 -17.61
N GLU A 144 -4.91 2.90 -17.26
CA GLU A 144 -5.46 3.02 -15.90
C GLU A 144 -4.55 2.33 -14.89
N MET A 145 -4.06 1.13 -15.21
CA MET A 145 -3.14 0.38 -14.37
C MET A 145 -1.86 1.17 -14.08
N GLU A 146 -1.25 1.82 -15.09
CA GLU A 146 -0.09 2.69 -14.87
C GLU A 146 -0.37 3.83 -13.88
N VAL A 147 -1.54 4.46 -13.96
CA VAL A 147 -1.95 5.51 -13.00
C VAL A 147 -2.12 4.92 -11.59
N LYS A 148 -2.71 3.74 -11.47
CA LYS A 148 -2.85 3.04 -10.18
C LYS A 148 -1.50 2.62 -9.63
N LEU A 149 -0.56 2.19 -10.46
CA LEU A 149 0.80 1.80 -10.06
C LEU A 149 1.60 2.99 -9.53
N LYS A 150 1.46 4.20 -10.11
CA LYS A 150 2.05 5.42 -9.52
C LYS A 150 1.51 5.70 -8.12
N LYS A 151 0.22 5.43 -7.89
CA LYS A 151 -0.40 5.55 -6.57
C LYS A 151 0.13 4.48 -5.60
N ILE A 152 0.27 3.24 -6.07
CA ILE A 152 0.85 2.11 -5.32
C ILE A 152 2.29 2.44 -4.91
N ASP A 153 3.12 2.88 -5.86
CA ASP A 153 4.52 3.27 -5.62
C ASP A 153 4.66 4.36 -4.56
N ARG A 154 3.82 5.41 -4.63
CA ARG A 154 3.76 6.44 -3.58
C ARG A 154 3.41 5.85 -2.22
N TYR A 155 2.45 4.92 -2.16
CA TYR A 155 2.07 4.28 -0.90
C TYR A 155 3.17 3.39 -0.33
N VAL A 156 3.85 2.62 -1.18
CA VAL A 156 5.01 1.82 -0.79
C VAL A 156 6.09 2.72 -0.22
N THR A 157 6.45 3.80 -0.93
CA THR A 157 7.48 4.76 -0.51
C THR A 157 7.15 5.40 0.83
N LEU A 158 5.94 5.95 0.99
CA LEU A 158 5.52 6.59 2.24
C LEU A 158 5.46 5.61 3.41
N THR A 159 5.07 4.36 3.16
CA THR A 159 5.01 3.32 4.21
C THR A 159 6.39 2.82 4.58
N ALA A 160 7.34 2.77 3.63
CA ALA A 160 8.75 2.47 3.91
C ALA A 160 9.42 3.60 4.72
N CYS A 161 9.16 4.86 4.37
CA CYS A 161 9.56 6.02 5.19
C CYS A 161 8.99 5.88 6.60
N LEU A 162 7.69 5.58 6.74
CA LEU A 162 7.06 5.39 8.05
C LEU A 162 7.77 4.32 8.89
N HIS A 163 8.13 3.17 8.29
CA HIS A 163 8.85 2.11 8.99
C HIS A 163 10.19 2.63 9.53
N LYS A 164 11.00 3.25 8.66
CA LYS A 164 12.30 3.80 9.02
C LYS A 164 12.20 4.85 10.14
N GLU A 165 11.24 5.78 10.05
CA GLU A 165 11.09 6.84 11.05
C GLU A 165 10.57 6.31 12.40
N ILE A 166 9.80 5.20 12.41
CA ILE A 166 9.42 4.49 13.64
C ILE A 166 10.64 3.82 14.28
N ASP A 167 11.51 3.19 13.48
CA ASP A 167 12.74 2.58 13.98
C ASP A 167 13.69 3.64 14.57
N GLU A 168 13.90 4.75 13.85
CA GLU A 168 14.71 5.87 14.33
C GLU A 168 14.14 6.48 15.63
N LEU A 169 12.81 6.59 15.74
CA LEU A 169 12.18 7.03 17.00
C LEU A 169 12.51 6.08 18.15
N SER A 170 12.46 4.77 17.92
CA SER A 170 12.79 3.77 18.92
C SER A 170 14.25 3.88 19.38
N ASP A 171 15.17 4.10 18.44
CA ASP A 171 16.60 4.28 18.73
C ASP A 171 16.87 5.54 19.56
N ILE A 172 16.22 6.67 19.24
CA ILE A 172 16.38 7.92 19.98
C ILE A 172 15.79 7.78 21.40
N GLU A 173 14.61 7.18 21.54
CA GLU A 173 13.98 6.95 22.84
C GLU A 173 14.82 6.02 23.72
N HIS A 174 15.41 4.98 23.13
CA HIS A 174 16.34 4.09 23.82
C HIS A 174 17.64 4.81 24.24
N GLY A 175 18.20 5.63 23.34
CA GLY A 175 19.37 6.46 23.65
C GLY A 175 19.12 7.43 24.81
N LEU A 176 17.95 8.07 24.82
CA LEU A 176 17.52 8.95 25.91
C LEU A 176 17.36 8.18 27.23
N LYS A 177 16.75 6.99 27.19
CA LYS A 177 16.59 6.14 28.38
C LYS A 177 17.94 5.71 28.97
N LYS A 178 18.90 5.32 28.12
CA LYS A 178 20.27 5.00 28.55
C LYS A 178 20.96 6.20 29.20
N LEU A 179 20.83 7.39 28.59
CA LEU A 179 21.45 8.60 29.11
C LEU A 179 20.90 8.99 30.50
N LEU A 180 19.59 8.80 30.72
CA LEU A 180 18.97 9.02 32.03
C LEU A 180 19.51 8.06 33.11
N GLN A 181 19.86 6.83 32.73
CA GLN A 181 20.30 5.78 33.66
C GLN A 181 21.81 5.80 33.99
N CYS A 182 22.66 6.43 33.18
CA CYS A 182 24.09 6.54 33.48
C CYS A 182 24.36 7.46 34.69
N SER A 183 25.09 7.01 35.71
CA SER A 183 25.47 7.83 36.88
C SER A 183 26.66 8.76 36.63
N ASP A 184 27.45 8.52 35.58
CA ASP A 184 28.79 9.09 35.46
C ASP A 184 28.86 10.16 34.35
N ALA A 185 29.51 11.29 34.69
CA ALA A 185 29.91 12.47 33.89
C ALA A 185 29.09 13.76 34.06
N GLU A 186 29.82 14.89 33.93
CA GLU A 186 29.44 16.30 34.10
C GLU A 186 27.95 16.60 33.88
N GLN A 187 27.29 16.91 35.00
CA GLN A 187 25.83 17.09 35.12
C GLN A 187 25.28 18.11 34.11
N LEU A 188 26.00 19.21 33.85
CA LEU A 188 25.61 20.25 32.89
C LEU A 188 25.65 19.79 31.42
N ILE A 189 26.67 19.02 31.03
CA ILE A 189 26.78 18.49 29.66
C ILE A 189 25.70 17.42 29.43
N LYS A 190 25.42 16.62 30.48
CA LYS A 190 24.37 15.61 30.47
C LYS A 190 22.98 16.25 30.35
N GLU A 191 22.68 17.30 31.12
CA GLU A 191 21.41 18.03 31.04
C GLU A 191 21.16 18.60 29.65
N LYS A 192 22.16 19.26 29.04
CA LYS A 192 22.03 19.79 27.68
C LYS A 192 21.74 18.69 26.66
N LYS A 193 22.46 17.57 26.71
CA LYS A 193 22.22 16.41 25.83
C LYS A 193 20.83 15.79 26.01
N ILE A 194 20.31 15.76 27.25
CA ILE A 194 18.95 15.27 27.52
C ILE A 194 17.91 16.18 26.84
N ILE A 195 18.05 17.50 26.99
CA ILE A 195 17.14 18.48 26.37
C ILE A 195 17.16 18.33 24.84
N ASP A 196 18.36 18.23 24.24
CA ASP A 196 18.52 18.06 22.80
C ASP A 196 17.83 16.77 22.30
N LEU A 197 18.02 15.64 23.02
CA LEU A 197 17.36 14.37 22.68
C LEU A 197 15.84 14.43 22.87
N GLN A 198 15.33 15.08 23.92
CA GLN A 198 13.90 15.28 24.12
C GLN A 198 13.27 16.07 22.97
N GLN A 199 13.96 17.13 22.52
CA GLN A 199 13.54 17.90 21.36
C GLN A 199 13.56 17.04 20.10
N LYS A 200 14.58 16.20 19.89
CA LYS A 200 14.64 15.26 18.76
C LYS A 200 13.47 14.27 18.79
N VAL A 201 13.16 13.68 19.94
CA VAL A 201 12.00 12.78 20.12
C VAL A 201 10.70 13.49 19.76
N PHE A 202 10.53 14.74 20.17
CA PHE A 202 9.33 15.51 19.84
C PHE A 202 9.16 15.69 18.33
N TRP A 203 10.21 16.12 17.62
CA TRP A 203 10.16 16.28 16.16
C TRP A 203 9.91 14.96 15.45
N GLN A 204 10.60 13.90 15.88
CA GLN A 204 10.45 12.57 15.32
C GLN A 204 9.02 12.03 15.48
N LYS A 205 8.37 12.29 16.63
CA LYS A 205 6.97 11.93 16.84
C LYS A 205 6.01 12.65 15.91
N GLN A 206 6.29 13.92 15.58
CA GLN A 206 5.48 14.65 14.60
C GLN A 206 5.65 14.08 13.20
N GLU A 207 6.88 13.73 12.80
CA GLU A 207 7.14 13.11 11.50
C GLU A 207 6.43 11.76 11.37
N VAL A 208 6.55 10.89 12.38
CA VAL A 208 5.83 9.61 12.41
C VAL A 208 4.32 9.82 12.33
N LYS A 209 3.78 10.83 13.01
CA LYS A 209 2.34 11.17 12.93
C LYS A 209 1.94 11.58 11.51
N TYR A 210 2.70 12.48 10.89
CA TYR A 210 2.47 12.91 9.51
C TYR A 210 2.54 11.73 8.52
N LEU A 211 3.54 10.86 8.66
CA LEU A 211 3.70 9.68 7.82
C LEU A 211 2.58 8.67 8.03
N LYS A 212 2.05 8.51 9.26
CA LYS A 212 0.86 7.67 9.49
C LYS A 212 -0.37 8.21 8.76
N GLU A 213 -0.58 9.52 8.73
CA GLU A 213 -1.72 10.15 8.05
C GLU A 213 -1.62 10.06 6.51
N THR A 214 -0.40 10.10 5.98
CA THR A 214 -0.13 10.12 4.53
C THR A 214 0.14 8.75 3.90
N SER A 215 0.65 7.78 4.65
CA SER A 215 0.92 6.41 4.20
C SER A 215 -0.33 5.51 4.14
N LEU A 216 -0.14 4.20 3.92
CA LEU A 216 -1.20 3.20 4.01
C LEU A 216 -1.80 3.09 5.41
N TRP A 217 -1.06 3.47 6.46
CA TRP A 217 -1.48 3.28 7.85
C TRP A 217 -2.87 3.85 8.13
N SER A 218 -3.21 5.01 7.57
CA SER A 218 -4.49 5.69 7.76
C SER A 218 -5.47 5.52 6.60
N ARG A 219 -5.27 4.55 5.71
CA ARG A 219 -6.16 4.30 4.57
C ARG A 219 -7.30 3.34 4.94
N ASN A 220 -8.39 3.44 4.19
CA ASN A 220 -9.50 2.49 4.27
C ASN A 220 -9.03 1.12 3.78
N PHE A 221 -9.22 0.09 4.61
CA PHE A 221 -8.79 -1.27 4.32
C PHE A 221 -9.39 -1.83 3.02
N ASP A 222 -10.71 -1.71 2.84
CA ASP A 222 -11.43 -2.26 1.68
C ASP A 222 -10.97 -1.60 0.39
N MET A 223 -10.68 -0.29 0.42
CA MET A 223 -10.12 0.43 -0.73
C MET A 223 -8.73 -0.09 -1.13
N VAL A 224 -7.89 -0.40 -0.15
CA VAL A 224 -6.53 -0.93 -0.39
C VAL A 224 -6.61 -2.39 -0.85
N ALA A 225 -7.48 -3.20 -0.25
CA ALA A 225 -7.74 -4.58 -0.66
C ALA A 225 -8.27 -4.65 -2.10
N LEU A 226 -9.22 -3.78 -2.46
CA LEU A 226 -9.72 -3.66 -3.84
C LEU A 226 -8.62 -3.25 -4.82
N LEU A 227 -7.77 -2.31 -4.45
CA LEU A 227 -6.65 -1.88 -5.28
C LEU A 227 -5.70 -3.06 -5.58
N LEU A 228 -5.36 -3.85 -4.56
CA LEU A 228 -4.53 -5.05 -4.70
C LEU A 228 -5.22 -6.12 -5.57
N ALA A 229 -6.49 -6.40 -5.31
CA ALA A 229 -7.27 -7.39 -6.04
C ALA A 229 -7.35 -7.05 -7.54
N ARG A 230 -7.76 -5.83 -7.89
CA ARG A 230 -7.88 -5.38 -9.28
C ARG A 230 -6.54 -5.34 -10.01
N SER A 231 -5.46 -4.97 -9.31
CA SER A 231 -4.11 -5.05 -9.88
C SER A 231 -3.74 -6.47 -10.31
N LEU A 232 -4.14 -7.50 -9.55
CA LEU A 232 -3.88 -8.89 -9.92
C LEU A 232 -4.69 -9.31 -11.15
N PHE A 233 -5.96 -8.93 -11.22
CA PHE A 233 -6.81 -9.18 -12.41
C PHE A 233 -6.28 -8.51 -13.68
N THR A 234 -5.46 -7.48 -13.55
CA THR A 234 -4.86 -6.79 -14.71
C THR A 234 -3.49 -7.36 -15.11
N ILE A 235 -2.87 -8.18 -14.26
CA ILE A 235 -1.54 -8.78 -14.53
C ILE A 235 -1.66 -10.15 -15.21
N VAL A 236 -2.72 -10.90 -14.92
CA VAL A 236 -3.06 -12.17 -15.60
C VAL A 236 -3.37 -11.88 -17.07
#